data_AF-A0A9E1RCM2-F1
#
_entry.id   AF-A0A9E1RCM2-F1
#
_cell.length_a   1.000
_cell.length_b   1.000
_cell.length_c   1.000
_cell.angle_alpha   90.00
_cell.angle_beta   90.00
_cell.angle_gamma   90.00
#
_symmetry.space_group_name_H-M   'P 1'
#
loop_
_entity.id
_entity.type
_entity.pdbx_description
1 polymer ?
#
loop_
_entity_poly.entity_id
_entity_poly.type
_entity_poly.pdbx_seq_one_letter_code
_entity_poly.pdbx_strand_id
1 'polypeptide(L)'
;MKQEVEPESSVAEVEKSPAPEVSQPDPEPETGDVSNFPPVRSVLQIASISEGIFPKDSDEVLIKAQPSPTGDQCLFTVNRPLMKGHSWYFSDFESAAESPLAEALFCLDDVETVLVCESTVTITRKDKTLVDWVPLAKEIGAAIREVLMADNGLIAEKIISGLPSEEEIREGIQNVIDTEVNPGVAGHGGNISLLAIKGNSVTIQMGGGCQGCSAADLTLKQGIHTSFRKAVPKVGAIFDETDHTAGLNPYFS
;
A
#
# COMPACT_ATOMS: atom_id res chain seq x y z
N MET A 1 33.52 -2.76 -72.61
CA MET A 1 32.78 -2.15 -71.48
C MET A 1 32.66 -3.23 -70.40
N LYS A 2 33.38 -3.02 -69.28
CA LYS A 2 33.42 -3.77 -68.01
C LYS A 2 34.14 -5.14 -67.98
N GLN A 3 35.35 -5.04 -67.40
CA GLN A 3 36.41 -5.95 -66.96
C GLN A 3 35.97 -6.94 -65.85
N GLU A 4 36.36 -8.25 -65.90
CA GLU A 4 37.56 -8.90 -65.28
C GLU A 4 37.40 -9.10 -63.73
N VAL A 5 37.80 -10.15 -62.99
CA VAL A 5 38.73 -11.30 -63.08
C VAL A 5 38.26 -12.40 -62.08
N GLU A 6 38.72 -13.64 -62.28
CA GLU A 6 38.54 -14.89 -61.51
C GLU A 6 38.87 -14.88 -60.00
N PRO A 7 38.60 -16.00 -59.28
CA PRO A 7 39.60 -16.47 -58.32
C PRO A 7 39.91 -17.98 -58.36
N GLU A 8 41.21 -18.26 -58.15
CA GLU A 8 41.84 -19.55 -57.90
C GLU A 8 41.74 -20.02 -56.43
N SER A 9 41.63 -21.34 -56.29
CA SER A 9 42.40 -22.26 -55.42
C SER A 9 42.54 -22.06 -53.89
N SER A 10 42.12 -23.13 -53.21
CA SER A 10 42.37 -23.63 -51.85
C SER A 10 43.83 -23.91 -51.46
N VAL A 11 44.24 -23.85 -50.17
CA VAL A 11 44.33 -24.92 -49.13
C VAL A 11 45.26 -24.45 -47.96
N ALA A 12 44.83 -24.70 -46.72
CA ALA A 12 45.49 -24.91 -45.40
C ALA A 12 46.82 -24.21 -44.98
N GLU A 13 46.92 -23.79 -43.70
CA GLU A 13 47.85 -24.34 -42.69
C GLU A 13 47.68 -23.71 -41.28
N VAL A 14 48.31 -24.38 -40.31
CA VAL A 14 48.23 -24.35 -38.83
C VAL A 14 48.98 -23.17 -38.18
N GLU A 15 48.57 -22.69 -36.98
CA GLU A 15 49.43 -22.31 -35.82
C GLU A 15 48.55 -21.71 -34.68
N LYS A 16 48.50 -22.26 -33.46
CA LYS A 16 49.44 -22.22 -32.31
C LYS A 16 49.05 -21.15 -31.27
N SER A 17 48.62 -21.61 -30.09
CA SER A 17 48.28 -20.79 -28.92
C SER A 17 49.48 -20.11 -28.27
N PRO A 18 49.30 -18.95 -27.60
CA PRO A 18 50.12 -18.55 -26.46
C PRO A 18 49.36 -18.58 -25.12
N ALA A 19 50.15 -18.65 -24.05
CA ALA A 19 49.82 -18.84 -22.64
C ALA A 19 49.18 -17.60 -21.97
N PRO A 20 48.67 -17.69 -20.72
CA PRO A 20 47.83 -16.65 -20.11
C PRO A 20 48.66 -15.48 -19.55
N GLU A 21 48.11 -14.28 -19.71
CA GLU A 21 48.65 -13.03 -19.16
C GLU A 21 48.16 -12.84 -17.72
N VAL A 22 49.09 -12.47 -16.83
CA VAL A 22 48.88 -12.30 -15.39
C VAL A 22 48.02 -11.05 -15.14
N SER A 23 46.78 -11.24 -14.66
CA SER A 23 45.90 -10.15 -14.23
C SER A 23 46.39 -9.51 -12.94
N GLN A 24 46.50 -8.18 -12.93
CA GLN A 24 46.76 -7.38 -11.73
C GLN A 24 45.55 -7.45 -10.76
N PRO A 25 45.75 -7.33 -9.44
CA PRO A 25 44.65 -7.27 -8.48
C PRO A 25 43.92 -5.92 -8.53
N ASP A 26 42.59 -5.97 -8.46
CA ASP A 26 41.68 -4.81 -8.40
C ASP A 26 41.93 -3.94 -7.15
N PRO A 27 41.70 -2.62 -7.22
CA PRO A 27 41.84 -1.73 -6.07
C PRO A 27 40.70 -1.93 -5.06
N GLU A 28 41.03 -1.84 -3.76
CA GLU A 28 40.07 -1.90 -2.64
C GLU A 28 39.00 -0.80 -2.73
N PRO A 29 37.75 -1.05 -2.29
CA PRO A 29 36.67 -0.08 -2.39
C PRO A 29 36.84 1.04 -1.36
N GLU A 30 36.75 2.29 -1.84
CA GLU A 30 36.78 3.48 -0.99
C GLU A 30 35.56 3.54 -0.05
N THR A 31 35.83 3.94 1.19
CA THR A 31 34.83 4.10 2.25
C THR A 31 34.03 5.39 2.00
N GLY A 32 32.86 5.24 1.37
CA GLY A 32 31.91 6.33 1.15
C GLY A 32 31.25 6.83 2.44
N ASP A 33 31.32 8.13 2.65
CA ASP A 33 30.71 8.92 3.73
C ASP A 33 29.18 8.69 3.84
N VAL A 34 28.74 8.20 5.01
CA VAL A 34 27.34 7.81 5.32
C VAL A 34 26.44 9.00 5.72
N SER A 35 26.86 10.24 5.49
CA SER A 35 26.15 11.42 6.00
C SER A 35 24.94 11.90 5.19
N ASN A 36 24.55 11.24 4.09
CA ASN A 36 23.47 11.73 3.22
C ASN A 36 22.39 10.68 2.89
N PHE A 37 21.87 9.99 3.91
CA PHE A 37 20.62 9.24 3.77
C PHE A 37 19.41 10.19 3.85
N PRO A 38 18.43 10.08 2.94
CA PRO A 38 17.18 10.83 3.05
C PRO A 38 16.46 10.49 4.37
N PRO A 39 15.67 11.40 4.95
CA PRO A 39 15.01 11.16 6.23
C PRO A 39 14.14 9.90 6.17
N VAL A 40 14.32 9.06 7.19
CA VAL A 40 13.65 7.78 7.41
C VAL A 40 12.14 7.92 7.21
N ARG A 41 11.59 7.18 6.24
CA ARG A 41 10.14 7.09 6.03
C ARG A 41 9.56 6.16 7.09
N SER A 42 8.96 6.74 8.12
CA SER A 42 8.12 5.99 9.04
C SER A 42 6.84 5.58 8.31
N VAL A 43 6.59 4.27 8.26
CA VAL A 43 5.29 3.74 7.88
C VAL A 43 4.29 4.17 8.95
N LEU A 44 3.14 4.67 8.52
CA LEU A 44 2.01 5.00 9.40
C LEU A 44 1.51 3.69 10.04
N GLN A 45 2.15 3.25 11.12
CA GLN A 45 1.56 2.30 12.04
C GLN A 45 0.39 3.03 12.70
N ILE A 46 -0.85 2.68 12.32
CA ILE A 46 -2.03 3.10 13.07
C ILE A 46 -2.11 2.17 14.30
N ALA A 47 -1.20 2.41 15.26
CA ALA A 47 -1.36 1.90 16.60
C ALA A 47 -2.54 2.64 17.23
N SER A 48 -3.75 2.07 17.19
CA SER A 48 -4.92 2.44 18.01
C SER A 48 -4.91 3.90 18.52
N ILE A 49 -4.92 4.89 17.61
CA ILE A 49 -4.43 6.25 17.94
C ILE A 49 -5.47 7.12 18.65
N SER A 50 -6.48 6.55 19.29
CA SER A 50 -7.42 7.36 20.07
C SER A 50 -6.83 7.85 21.40
N GLU A 51 -5.82 7.18 21.96
CA GLU A 51 -5.24 7.59 23.24
C GLU A 51 -4.16 8.66 23.07
N GLY A 52 -4.57 9.93 23.23
CA GLY A 52 -3.65 11.05 23.42
C GLY A 52 -3.55 12.06 22.27
N ILE A 53 -4.22 11.84 21.13
CA ILE A 53 -4.28 12.85 20.05
C ILE A 53 -5.17 14.03 20.42
N PHE A 54 -6.29 13.75 21.09
CA PHE A 54 -7.29 14.75 21.43
C PHE A 54 -7.40 14.94 22.94
N PRO A 55 -7.82 16.13 23.41
CA PRO A 55 -8.18 16.34 24.80
C PRO A 55 -9.24 15.30 25.24
N LYS A 56 -9.07 14.73 26.43
CA LYS A 56 -10.11 13.89 27.04
C LYS A 56 -11.32 14.79 27.34
N ASP A 57 -12.52 14.30 27.03
CA ASP A 57 -13.80 14.93 27.33
C ASP A 57 -14.09 16.25 26.57
N SER A 58 -13.84 16.31 25.26
CA SER A 58 -14.31 17.41 24.40
C SER A 58 -15.63 17.06 23.70
N ASP A 59 -16.64 17.91 23.87
CA ASP A 59 -17.91 17.84 23.15
C ASP A 59 -17.82 18.30 21.68
N GLU A 60 -16.70 18.91 21.26
CA GLU A 60 -16.49 19.33 19.89
C GLU A 60 -16.06 18.17 18.99
N VAL A 61 -16.35 18.26 17.68
CA VAL A 61 -15.83 17.31 16.69
C VAL A 61 -14.43 17.77 16.27
N LEU A 62 -13.44 17.07 16.80
CA LEU A 62 -12.02 17.30 16.52
C LEU A 62 -11.53 16.32 15.45
N ILE A 63 -10.81 16.85 14.46
CA ILE A 63 -10.30 16.09 13.33
C ILE A 63 -8.84 16.47 13.12
N LYS A 64 -7.98 15.46 13.00
CA LYS A 64 -6.57 15.62 12.64
C LYS A 64 -6.34 14.95 11.29
N ALA A 65 -5.82 15.71 10.34
CA ALA A 65 -5.41 15.22 9.02
C ALA A 65 -3.91 14.92 9.02
N GLN A 66 -3.51 13.79 8.44
CA GLN A 66 -2.13 13.36 8.29
C GLN A 66 -1.92 12.75 6.89
N PRO A 67 -1.32 13.50 5.95
CA PRO A 67 -0.95 12.96 4.64
C PRO A 67 0.00 11.76 4.76
N SER A 68 -0.14 10.81 3.85
CA SER A 68 0.79 9.69 3.73
C SER A 68 2.15 10.17 3.21
N PRO A 69 3.25 9.43 3.48
CA PRO A 69 4.55 9.75 2.91
C PRO A 69 4.59 9.74 1.37
N THR A 70 3.68 8.98 0.75
CA THR A 70 3.52 8.91 -0.71
C THR A 70 2.72 10.09 -1.27
N GLY A 71 2.01 10.85 -0.43
CA GLY A 71 1.27 12.06 -0.79
C GLY A 71 -0.06 11.83 -1.51
N ASP A 72 -0.37 10.61 -1.93
CA ASP A 72 -1.61 10.25 -2.62
C ASP A 72 -2.80 9.98 -1.67
N GLN A 73 -2.52 9.80 -0.38
CA GLN A 73 -3.50 9.49 0.64
C GLN A 73 -3.39 10.44 1.84
N CYS A 74 -4.48 10.61 2.58
CA CYS A 74 -4.50 11.34 3.83
C CYS A 74 -5.42 10.66 4.84
N LEU A 75 -4.88 10.42 6.03
CA LEU A 75 -5.59 9.86 7.17
C LEU A 75 -6.21 10.98 8.00
N PHE A 76 -7.52 10.91 8.19
CA PHE A 76 -8.29 11.77 9.07
C PHE A 76 -8.66 10.99 10.32
N THR A 77 -8.11 11.37 11.47
CA THR A 77 -8.51 10.81 12.77
C THR A 77 -9.54 11.72 13.41
N VAL A 78 -10.66 11.15 13.84
CA VAL A 78 -11.78 11.86 14.47
C VAL A 78 -11.85 11.46 15.95
N ASN A 79 -12.20 12.38 16.85
CA ASN A 79 -12.38 12.08 18.28
C ASN A 79 -13.67 11.31 18.61
N ARG A 80 -14.35 10.74 17.60
CA ARG A 80 -15.62 10.02 17.73
C ARG A 80 -15.57 8.75 16.86
N PRO A 81 -16.23 7.65 17.31
CA PRO A 81 -16.33 6.45 16.50
C PRO A 81 -17.22 6.72 15.27
N LEU A 82 -16.70 6.37 14.09
CA LEU A 82 -17.42 6.41 12.82
C LEU A 82 -18.05 5.06 12.49
N MET A 83 -17.33 3.96 12.76
CA MET A 83 -17.79 2.59 12.51
C MET A 83 -17.25 1.64 13.58
N LYS A 84 -18.06 1.30 14.59
CA LYS A 84 -17.59 0.47 15.72
C LYS A 84 -17.24 -0.95 15.27
N GLY A 85 -15.99 -1.37 15.52
CA GLY A 85 -15.52 -2.74 15.34
C GLY A 85 -15.38 -3.23 13.90
N HIS A 86 -15.60 -2.36 12.92
CA HIS A 86 -15.59 -2.70 11.50
C HIS A 86 -14.91 -1.59 10.69
N SER A 87 -14.65 -1.91 9.42
CA SER A 87 -14.19 -0.95 8.43
C SER A 87 -14.98 -1.09 7.14
N TRP A 88 -14.94 -0.09 6.27
CA TRP A 88 -15.58 -0.18 4.97
C TRP A 88 -14.78 0.60 3.93
N TYR A 89 -14.51 -0.06 2.80
CA TYR A 89 -13.81 0.51 1.67
C TYR A 89 -14.80 0.85 0.56
N PHE A 90 -14.86 2.12 0.19
CA PHE A 90 -15.64 2.64 -0.91
C PHE A 90 -14.71 2.95 -2.07
N SER A 91 -14.88 2.25 -3.19
CA SER A 91 -14.06 2.40 -4.40
C SER A 91 -14.50 3.56 -5.28
N ASP A 92 -15.74 4.00 -5.14
CA ASP A 92 -16.39 4.97 -6.03
C ASP A 92 -17.69 5.49 -5.41
N PHE A 93 -18.29 6.48 -6.09
CA PHE A 93 -19.54 7.11 -5.67
C PHE A 93 -20.72 6.13 -5.60
N GLU A 94 -20.80 5.13 -6.48
CA GLU A 94 -21.91 4.16 -6.45
C GLU A 94 -21.84 3.27 -5.20
N SER A 95 -20.64 2.85 -4.84
CA SER A 95 -20.40 2.07 -3.61
C SER A 95 -20.74 2.84 -2.33
N ALA A 96 -20.77 4.18 -2.40
CA ALA A 96 -21.08 5.07 -1.27
C ALA A 96 -22.57 5.07 -0.88
N ALA A 97 -23.43 4.49 -1.72
CA ALA A 97 -24.85 4.39 -1.45
C ALA A 97 -25.12 3.84 -0.03
N GLU A 98 -26.09 4.45 0.66
CA GLU A 98 -26.45 4.10 2.05
C GLU A 98 -25.38 4.51 3.09
N SER A 99 -24.41 5.36 2.74
CA SER A 99 -23.44 5.95 3.68
C SER A 99 -23.40 7.47 3.51
N PRO A 100 -24.16 8.24 4.33
CA PRO A 100 -24.17 9.70 4.25
C PRO A 100 -22.76 10.31 4.37
N LEU A 101 -21.89 9.68 5.15
CA LEU A 101 -20.49 10.08 5.27
C LEU A 101 -19.75 9.89 3.94
N ALA A 102 -19.85 8.71 3.31
CA ALA A 102 -19.16 8.45 2.06
C ALA A 102 -19.72 9.28 0.91
N GLU A 103 -21.05 9.41 0.82
CA GLU A 103 -21.73 10.24 -0.19
C GLU A 103 -21.24 11.69 -0.13
N ALA A 104 -21.20 12.29 1.07
CA ALA A 104 -20.70 13.65 1.26
C ALA A 104 -19.22 13.80 0.86
N LEU A 105 -18.40 12.78 1.11
CA LEU A 105 -16.99 12.80 0.74
C LEU A 105 -16.78 12.66 -0.77
N PHE A 106 -17.54 11.80 -1.47
CA PHE A 106 -17.43 11.67 -2.92
C PHE A 106 -18.06 12.83 -3.70
N CYS A 107 -18.86 13.68 -3.05
CA CYS A 107 -19.28 14.96 -3.63
C CYS A 107 -18.11 15.95 -3.81
N LEU A 108 -16.96 15.70 -3.18
CA LEU A 108 -15.74 16.50 -3.39
C LEU A 108 -15.02 16.03 -4.67
N ASP A 109 -14.58 16.99 -5.49
CA ASP A 109 -14.08 16.70 -6.85
C ASP A 109 -12.88 15.75 -6.88
N ASP A 110 -11.97 15.86 -5.91
CA ASP A 110 -10.67 15.17 -5.91
C ASP A 110 -10.62 13.93 -5.00
N VAL A 111 -11.76 13.32 -4.67
CA VAL A 111 -11.84 12.09 -3.86
C VAL A 111 -11.96 10.86 -4.76
N GLU A 112 -10.92 10.03 -4.80
CA GLU A 112 -10.89 8.78 -5.57
C GLU A 112 -11.49 7.61 -4.79
N THR A 113 -11.07 7.41 -3.53
CA THR A 113 -11.55 6.31 -2.69
C THR A 113 -11.65 6.76 -1.23
N VAL A 114 -12.53 6.11 -0.48
CA VAL A 114 -12.78 6.39 0.95
C VAL A 114 -12.68 5.08 1.73
N LEU A 115 -11.86 5.05 2.78
CA LEU A 115 -11.85 3.95 3.75
C LEU A 115 -12.28 4.49 5.11
N VAL A 116 -13.37 3.99 5.66
CA VAL A 116 -13.80 4.29 7.03
C VAL A 116 -13.38 3.14 7.92
N CYS A 117 -12.70 3.41 9.03
CA CYS A 117 -12.26 2.38 9.97
C CYS A 117 -12.27 2.93 11.40
N GLU A 118 -13.11 2.36 12.27
CA GLU A 118 -13.28 2.82 13.65
C GLU A 118 -13.49 4.33 13.75
N SER A 119 -12.48 5.10 14.18
CA SER A 119 -12.53 6.57 14.30
C SER A 119 -11.72 7.30 13.22
N THR A 120 -11.45 6.62 12.10
CA THR A 120 -10.59 7.13 11.04
C THR A 120 -11.27 7.09 9.68
N VAL A 121 -10.92 8.07 8.84
CA VAL A 121 -11.24 8.09 7.40
C VAL A 121 -9.94 8.24 6.63
N THR A 122 -9.62 7.32 5.74
CA THR A 122 -8.51 7.48 4.79
C THR A 122 -9.08 7.86 3.44
N ILE A 123 -8.61 8.97 2.90
CA ILE A 123 -8.98 9.46 1.57
C ILE A 123 -7.81 9.25 0.63
N THR A 124 -8.10 8.75 -0.56
CA THR A 124 -7.15 8.72 -1.68
C THR A 124 -7.58 9.77 -2.71
N ARG A 125 -6.63 10.55 -3.24
CA ARG A 125 -6.91 11.59 -4.25
C ARG A 125 -6.98 11.06 -5.66
N LYS A 126 -7.75 11.71 -6.54
CA LYS A 126 -7.73 11.42 -7.99
C LYS A 126 -6.46 11.98 -8.61
N ASP A 127 -6.16 13.25 -8.34
CA ASP A 127 -4.97 13.91 -8.85
C ASP A 127 -3.74 13.60 -7.98
N LYS A 128 -2.95 12.61 -8.45
CA LYS A 128 -1.70 12.18 -7.79
C LYS A 128 -0.55 13.18 -7.93
N THR A 129 -0.70 14.24 -8.72
CA THR A 129 0.35 15.25 -8.92
C THR A 129 0.33 16.32 -7.83
N LEU A 130 -0.81 16.47 -7.14
CA LEU A 130 -1.00 17.46 -6.08
C LEU A 130 -0.54 16.90 -4.73
N VAL A 131 0.53 17.48 -4.19
CA VAL A 131 1.08 17.10 -2.88
C VAL A 131 0.50 17.90 -1.71
N ASP A 132 -0.04 19.10 -1.98
CA ASP A 132 -0.66 19.92 -0.94
C ASP A 132 -2.08 19.44 -0.67
N TRP A 133 -2.27 18.89 0.53
CA TRP A 133 -3.54 18.42 1.04
C TRP A 133 -4.34 19.51 1.76
N VAL A 134 -3.75 20.65 2.09
CA VAL A 134 -4.40 21.64 2.96
C VAL A 134 -5.78 22.10 2.45
N PRO A 135 -5.99 22.40 1.14
CA PRO A 135 -7.30 22.79 0.64
C PRO A 135 -8.33 21.65 0.78
N LEU A 136 -8.03 20.49 0.21
CA LEU A 136 -8.93 19.34 0.22
C LEU A 136 -9.20 18.82 1.65
N ALA A 137 -8.20 18.85 2.52
CA ALA A 137 -8.35 18.45 3.92
C ALA A 137 -9.31 19.37 4.70
N LYS A 138 -9.40 20.67 4.35
CA LYS A 138 -10.40 21.57 4.94
C LYS A 138 -11.80 21.20 4.48
N GLU A 139 -11.99 20.89 3.20
CA GLU A 139 -13.27 20.47 2.64
C GLU A 139 -13.73 19.13 3.24
N ILE A 140 -12.86 18.13 3.28
CA ILE A 140 -13.10 16.84 3.91
C ILE A 140 -13.46 17.04 5.40
N GLY A 141 -12.68 17.84 6.11
CA GLY A 141 -12.94 18.12 7.52
C GLY A 141 -14.26 18.85 7.76
N ALA A 142 -14.74 19.67 6.83
CA ALA A 142 -16.05 20.30 6.90
C ALA A 142 -17.17 19.27 6.67
N ALA A 143 -17.04 18.44 5.62
CA ALA A 143 -18.00 17.38 5.30
C ALA A 143 -18.17 16.38 6.45
N ILE A 144 -17.06 15.91 7.04
CA ILE A 144 -17.11 14.98 8.19
C ILE A 144 -17.85 15.61 9.38
N ARG A 145 -17.59 16.90 9.68
CA ARG A 145 -18.27 17.60 10.79
C ARG A 145 -19.76 17.75 10.53
N GLU A 146 -20.13 18.14 9.32
CA GLU A 146 -21.53 18.33 8.94
C GLU A 146 -22.33 17.04 9.13
N VAL A 147 -21.82 15.93 8.61
CA VAL A 147 -22.47 14.62 8.73
C VAL A 147 -22.56 14.18 10.20
N LEU A 148 -21.52 14.39 11.00
CA LEU A 148 -21.53 14.06 12.43
C LEU A 148 -22.51 14.92 13.26
N MET A 149 -22.80 16.15 12.83
CA MET A 149 -23.74 17.04 13.52
C MET A 149 -25.19 16.79 13.11
N ALA A 150 -25.43 16.19 11.95
CA ALA A 150 -26.77 15.92 11.43
C ALA A 150 -27.50 14.77 12.14
N ASP A 151 -26.79 13.93 12.92
CA ASP A 151 -27.31 12.77 13.68
C ASP A 151 -28.15 11.76 12.85
N ASN A 152 -27.96 11.73 11.53
CA ASN A 152 -28.70 10.87 10.60
C ASN A 152 -28.07 9.47 10.39
N GLY A 153 -27.14 9.08 11.27
CA GLY A 153 -26.28 7.92 11.06
C GLY A 153 -25.15 8.18 10.07
N LEU A 154 -24.04 7.45 10.22
CA LEU A 154 -22.82 7.64 9.42
C LEU A 154 -22.71 6.65 8.26
N ILE A 155 -23.15 5.42 8.52
CA ILE A 155 -23.18 4.29 7.61
C ILE A 155 -24.48 3.55 7.94
N ALA A 156 -25.26 3.16 6.92
CA ALA A 156 -26.48 2.40 7.16
C ALA A 156 -26.18 1.09 7.87
N GLU A 157 -26.96 0.77 8.90
CA GLU A 157 -26.85 -0.47 9.67
C GLU A 157 -26.96 -1.73 8.78
N LYS A 158 -27.65 -1.60 7.64
CA LYS A 158 -27.77 -2.62 6.61
C LYS A 158 -26.41 -3.05 6.02
N ILE A 159 -25.49 -2.11 5.82
CA ILE A 159 -24.12 -2.38 5.37
C ILE A 159 -23.39 -3.28 6.38
N ILE A 160 -23.55 -2.98 7.68
CA ILE A 160 -22.93 -3.75 8.77
C ILE A 160 -23.57 -5.14 8.89
N SER A 161 -24.91 -5.23 8.83
CA SER A 161 -25.64 -6.51 8.94
C SER A 161 -25.35 -7.48 7.80
N GLY A 162 -24.92 -6.97 6.64
CA GLY A 162 -24.56 -7.76 5.48
C GLY A 162 -23.10 -8.19 5.45
N LEU A 163 -22.29 -7.88 6.46
CA LEU A 163 -20.88 -8.30 6.49
C LEU A 163 -20.77 -9.82 6.65
N PRO A 164 -19.86 -10.48 5.92
CA PRO A 164 -19.53 -11.87 6.16
C PRO A 164 -18.89 -12.02 7.53
N SER A 165 -18.98 -13.22 8.08
CA SER A 165 -18.33 -13.55 9.35
C SER A 165 -16.80 -13.46 9.25
N GLU A 166 -16.13 -13.25 10.38
CA GLU A 166 -14.66 -13.23 10.42
C GLU A 166 -14.04 -14.50 9.85
N GLU A 167 -14.71 -15.64 10.00
CA GLU A 167 -14.22 -16.93 9.49
C GLU A 167 -14.34 -17.01 7.96
N GLU A 168 -15.46 -16.58 7.38
CA GLU A 168 -15.61 -16.53 5.92
C GLU A 168 -14.57 -15.59 5.28
N ILE A 169 -14.28 -14.46 5.93
CA ILE A 169 -13.22 -13.55 5.49
C ILE A 169 -11.86 -14.23 5.62
N ARG A 170 -11.58 -14.88 6.75
CA ARG A 170 -10.31 -15.58 6.99
C ARG A 170 -10.06 -16.64 5.93
N GLU A 171 -11.05 -17.50 5.66
CA GLU A 171 -10.95 -18.55 4.64
C GLU A 171 -10.73 -17.95 3.24
N GLY A 172 -11.50 -16.92 2.88
CA GLY A 172 -11.37 -16.25 1.58
C GLY A 172 -10.00 -15.61 1.38
N ILE A 173 -9.50 -14.90 2.39
CA ILE A 173 -8.19 -14.24 2.36
C ILE A 173 -7.05 -15.27 2.36
N GLN A 174 -7.14 -16.30 3.21
CA GLN A 174 -6.13 -17.35 3.28
C GLN A 174 -6.03 -18.09 1.94
N ASN A 175 -7.17 -18.42 1.32
CA ASN A 175 -7.19 -19.05 0.01
C ASN A 175 -6.46 -18.19 -1.05
N VAL A 176 -6.73 -16.88 -1.10
CA VAL A 176 -6.07 -15.97 -2.05
C VAL A 176 -4.57 -15.85 -1.80
N ILE A 177 -4.17 -15.82 -0.52
CA ILE A 177 -2.76 -15.82 -0.13
C ILE A 177 -2.07 -17.06 -0.70
N ASP A 178 -2.69 -18.24 -0.54
CA ASP A 178 -2.08 -19.51 -0.92
C ASP A 178 -2.11 -19.77 -2.43
N THR A 179 -3.18 -19.37 -3.13
CA THR A 179 -3.38 -19.71 -4.54
C THR A 179 -2.93 -18.63 -5.52
N GLU A 180 -2.88 -17.36 -5.11
CA GLU A 180 -2.57 -16.24 -6.01
C GLU A 180 -1.37 -15.42 -5.53
N VAL A 181 -1.40 -14.91 -4.30
CA VAL A 181 -0.42 -13.92 -3.83
C VAL A 181 0.96 -14.55 -3.58
N ASN A 182 1.05 -15.59 -2.75
CA ASN A 182 2.32 -16.26 -2.44
C ASN A 182 2.98 -16.86 -3.69
N PRO A 183 2.25 -17.54 -4.59
CA PRO A 183 2.82 -17.96 -5.87
C PRO A 183 3.39 -16.80 -6.69
N GLY A 184 2.73 -15.64 -6.68
CA GLY A 184 3.17 -14.43 -7.39
C GLY A 184 4.45 -13.80 -6.82
N VAL A 185 4.67 -13.85 -5.51
CA VAL A 185 5.85 -13.26 -4.86
C VAL A 185 7.00 -14.25 -4.62
N ALA A 186 6.75 -15.56 -4.69
CA ALA A 186 7.74 -16.60 -4.42
C ALA A 186 8.96 -16.51 -5.35
N GLY A 187 8.77 -16.10 -6.61
CA GLY A 187 9.87 -15.90 -7.56
C GLY A 187 10.87 -14.81 -7.16
N HIS A 188 10.45 -13.91 -6.27
CA HIS A 188 11.30 -12.86 -5.68
C HIS A 188 11.71 -13.20 -4.23
N GLY A 189 11.51 -14.45 -3.79
CA GLY A 189 11.80 -14.90 -2.43
C GLY A 189 10.91 -14.26 -1.36
N GLY A 190 9.75 -13.73 -1.75
CA GLY A 190 8.79 -13.11 -0.85
C GLY A 190 7.71 -14.08 -0.37
N ASN A 191 7.09 -13.76 0.76
CA ASN A 191 5.87 -14.41 1.24
C ASN A 191 4.99 -13.44 2.03
N ILE A 192 3.70 -13.77 2.12
CA ILE A 192 2.69 -13.04 2.88
C ILE A 192 2.00 -14.02 3.84
N SER A 193 1.81 -13.59 5.08
CA SER A 193 1.12 -14.34 6.13
C SER A 193 -0.07 -13.55 6.66
N LEU A 194 -1.20 -14.22 6.86
CA LEU A 194 -2.37 -13.66 7.55
C LEU A 194 -2.14 -13.73 9.07
N LEU A 195 -2.13 -12.59 9.76
CA LEU A 195 -1.97 -12.52 11.20
C LEU A 195 -3.30 -12.52 11.94
N ALA A 196 -4.23 -11.65 11.53
CA ALA A 196 -5.48 -11.45 12.24
C ALA A 196 -6.61 -10.99 11.31
N ILE A 197 -7.84 -11.28 11.74
CA ILE A 197 -9.08 -10.69 11.23
C ILE A 197 -9.79 -10.07 12.43
N LYS A 198 -10.28 -8.85 12.29
CA LYS A 198 -11.13 -8.17 13.29
C LYS A 198 -12.29 -7.49 12.57
N GLY A 199 -13.50 -7.98 12.80
CA GLY A 199 -14.67 -7.63 12.00
C GLY A 199 -14.43 -8.02 10.53
N ASN A 200 -14.18 -7.03 9.69
CA ASN A 200 -13.80 -7.23 8.29
C ASN A 200 -12.46 -6.61 7.90
N SER A 201 -11.67 -6.21 8.90
CA SER A 201 -10.30 -5.74 8.72
C SER A 201 -9.32 -6.92 8.76
N VAL A 202 -8.32 -6.88 7.89
CA VAL A 202 -7.30 -7.92 7.73
C VAL A 202 -5.96 -7.37 8.18
N THR A 203 -5.20 -8.12 8.96
CA THR A 203 -3.81 -7.80 9.29
C THR A 203 -2.89 -8.84 8.67
N ILE A 204 -1.91 -8.39 7.89
CA ILE A 204 -0.91 -9.24 7.25
C ILE A 204 0.51 -8.90 7.72
N GLN A 205 1.40 -9.84 7.47
CA GLN A 205 2.84 -9.67 7.58
C GLN A 205 3.50 -10.14 6.29
N MET A 206 4.47 -9.37 5.82
CA MET A 206 5.29 -9.68 4.65
C MET A 206 6.67 -10.12 5.11
N GLY A 207 7.20 -11.16 4.47
CA GLY A 207 8.52 -11.71 4.76
C GLY A 207 9.37 -11.89 3.51
N GLY A 208 10.64 -12.22 3.72
CA GLY A 208 11.61 -12.44 2.65
C GLY A 208 11.79 -11.20 1.77
N GLY A 209 11.80 -11.38 0.46
CA GLY A 209 11.95 -10.29 -0.52
C GLY A 209 10.88 -9.20 -0.43
N CYS A 210 9.71 -9.50 0.16
CA CYS A 210 8.63 -8.53 0.39
C CYS A 210 8.83 -7.66 1.63
N GLN A 211 9.80 -7.99 2.49
CA GLN A 211 10.04 -7.26 3.74
C GLN A 211 10.83 -5.95 3.49
N GLY A 212 11.74 -5.90 2.52
CA GLY A 212 12.74 -4.83 2.40
C GLY A 212 12.88 -4.12 1.05
N CYS A 213 11.91 -4.23 0.13
CA CYS A 213 12.06 -3.68 -1.23
C CYS A 213 11.35 -2.33 -1.42
N SER A 214 12.05 -1.24 -1.10
CA SER A 214 11.55 0.15 -1.18
C SER A 214 10.97 0.59 -2.53
N ALA A 215 11.36 -0.06 -3.64
CA ALA A 215 10.83 0.24 -4.99
C ALA A 215 9.56 -0.57 -5.34
N ALA A 216 9.33 -1.71 -4.69
CA ALA A 216 8.20 -2.60 -4.95
C ALA A 216 7.08 -2.50 -3.91
N ASP A 217 7.33 -1.87 -2.75
CA ASP A 217 6.38 -1.84 -1.63
C ASP A 217 5.00 -1.30 -2.02
N LEU A 218 4.93 -0.20 -2.78
CA LEU A 218 3.65 0.42 -3.12
C LEU A 218 2.85 -0.44 -4.11
N THR A 219 3.49 -0.90 -5.18
CA THR A 219 2.85 -1.72 -6.22
C THR A 219 2.47 -3.09 -5.69
N LEU A 220 3.30 -3.68 -4.83
CA LEU A 220 3.01 -4.92 -4.14
C LEU A 220 1.82 -4.77 -3.20
N LYS A 221 1.81 -3.74 -2.33
CA LYS A 221 0.68 -3.48 -1.43
C LYS A 221 -0.62 -3.27 -2.22
N GLN A 222 -0.57 -2.49 -3.31
CA GLN A 222 -1.72 -2.31 -4.20
C GLN A 222 -2.18 -3.64 -4.84
N GLY A 223 -1.24 -4.48 -5.29
CA GLY A 223 -1.53 -5.80 -5.85
C GLY A 223 -2.21 -6.73 -4.83
N ILE A 224 -1.71 -6.77 -3.60
CA ILE A 224 -2.30 -7.54 -2.49
C ILE A 224 -3.72 -7.03 -2.19
N HIS A 225 -3.87 -5.70 -2.02
CA HIS A 225 -5.17 -5.09 -1.74
C HIS A 225 -6.20 -5.39 -2.83
N THR A 226 -5.77 -5.34 -4.09
CA THR A 226 -6.62 -5.66 -5.25
C THR A 226 -7.03 -7.12 -5.24
N SER A 227 -6.09 -8.03 -5.00
CA SER A 227 -6.36 -9.48 -4.97
C SER A 227 -7.33 -9.83 -3.85
N PHE A 228 -7.13 -9.27 -2.65
CA PHE A 228 -8.01 -9.49 -1.50
C PHE A 228 -9.42 -8.96 -1.76
N ARG A 229 -9.56 -7.74 -2.29
CA ARG A 229 -10.87 -7.15 -2.59
C ARG A 229 -11.60 -7.86 -3.73
N LYS A 230 -10.86 -8.41 -4.71
CA LYS A 230 -11.45 -9.20 -5.79
C LYS A 230 -12.09 -10.49 -5.26
N ALA A 231 -11.41 -11.17 -4.33
CA ALA A 231 -11.89 -12.43 -3.77
C ALA A 231 -12.90 -12.26 -2.64
N VAL A 232 -12.71 -11.22 -1.81
CA VAL A 232 -13.58 -10.89 -0.68
C VAL A 232 -14.01 -9.42 -0.83
N PRO A 233 -15.05 -9.12 -1.63
CA PRO A 233 -15.47 -7.74 -1.92
C PRO A 233 -15.81 -6.88 -0.69
N LYS A 234 -16.16 -7.52 0.43
CA LYS A 234 -16.51 -6.85 1.69
C LYS A 234 -15.33 -6.70 2.67
N VAL A 235 -14.11 -7.01 2.22
CA VAL A 235 -12.90 -6.76 3.01
C VAL A 235 -12.71 -5.25 3.16
N GLY A 236 -12.51 -4.80 4.40
CA GLY A 236 -12.36 -3.39 4.72
C GLY A 236 -10.89 -2.96 4.68
N ALA A 237 -10.39 -2.56 5.84
CA ALA A 237 -9.00 -2.15 6.03
C ALA A 237 -8.06 -3.37 5.93
N ILE A 238 -6.93 -3.17 5.25
CA ILE A 238 -5.84 -4.15 5.18
C ILE A 238 -4.63 -3.47 5.83
N PHE A 239 -4.21 -4.03 6.96
CA PHE A 239 -3.11 -3.55 7.77
C PHE A 239 -1.87 -4.39 7.54
N ASP A 240 -0.72 -3.74 7.63
CA ASP A 240 0.58 -4.32 7.41
C ASP A 240 1.45 -4.07 8.65
N GLU A 241 1.75 -5.14 9.39
CA GLU A 241 2.57 -5.11 10.61
C GLU A 241 4.04 -5.50 10.34
N THR A 242 4.46 -5.47 9.07
CA THR A 242 5.83 -5.79 8.69
C THR A 242 6.81 -4.76 9.21
N ASP A 243 7.88 -5.22 9.88
CA ASP A 243 9.06 -4.40 10.10
C ASP A 243 9.85 -4.29 8.79
N HIS A 244 9.51 -3.27 8.03
CA HIS A 244 10.15 -2.94 6.76
C HIS A 244 11.60 -2.43 6.89
N THR A 245 12.04 -2.11 8.12
CA THR A 245 13.40 -1.66 8.38
C THR A 245 14.36 -2.81 8.69
N ALA A 246 13.81 -3.96 9.11
CA ALA A 246 14.58 -5.15 9.46
C ALA A 246 14.96 -6.03 8.25
N GLY A 247 14.48 -5.72 7.04
CA GLY A 247 14.79 -6.48 5.83
C GLY A 247 16.25 -6.31 5.41
N LEU A 248 17.12 -7.25 5.76
CA LEU A 248 18.49 -7.34 5.26
C LEU A 248 18.50 -8.01 3.87
N ASN A 249 19.03 -7.29 2.87
CA ASN A 249 19.42 -7.76 1.52
C ASN A 249 18.31 -8.10 0.48
N PRO A 250 18.03 -7.20 -0.50
CA PRO A 250 17.29 -7.55 -1.72
C PRO A 250 18.16 -8.09 -2.87
N TYR A 251 19.49 -8.14 -2.74
CA TYR A 251 20.38 -8.66 -3.79
C TYR A 251 21.51 -9.46 -3.14
N PHE A 252 21.79 -10.65 -3.69
CA PHE A 252 22.89 -11.58 -3.37
C PHE A 252 22.64 -12.59 -2.24
N SER A 253 22.33 -13.82 -2.67
CA SER A 253 22.98 -15.06 -2.20
C SER A 253 23.34 -15.90 -3.42
#